data_AF-A0A3C1WYV9-F1
#
_entry.id   AF-A0A3C1WYV9-F1
#
_cell.length_a   1.000
_cell.length_b   1.000
_cell.length_c   1.000
_cell.angle_alpha   90.00
_cell.angle_beta   90.00
_cell.angle_gamma   90.00
#
_symmetry.space_group_name_H-M   'P 1'
#
loop_
_entity.id
_entity.type
_entity.pdbx_description
1 polymer ?
#
loop_
_entity_poly.entity_id
_entity_poly.type
_entity_poly.pdbx_seq_one_letter_code
_entity_poly.pdbx_strand_id
1 'polypeptide(L)'
;TMKSALPDSLKDADKVFCYGEKLTWNAEEALAPIRDKSIVGHDMKNFVEAILKEAKSGDHILVMSNGSFNGIHQTLLKGIA
;
A
#
# COMPACT_ATOMS: atom_id res chain seq x y z
N THR A 1 12.92 7.31 -14.22
CA THR A 1 11.87 8.33 -13.92
C THR A 1 11.53 8.23 -12.44
N MET A 2 10.68 9.10 -11.86
CA MET A 2 10.29 8.95 -10.43
C MET A 2 9.65 7.57 -10.13
N LYS A 3 8.96 6.97 -11.10
CA LYS A 3 8.39 5.61 -10.98
C LYS A 3 9.47 4.55 -10.76
N SER A 4 10.61 4.68 -11.44
CA SER A 4 11.74 3.75 -11.33
C SER A 4 12.42 3.80 -9.96
N ALA A 5 12.29 4.90 -9.21
CA ALA A 5 12.87 5.05 -7.88
C ALA A 5 11.96 4.50 -6.76
N LEU A 6 10.72 4.14 -7.09
CA LEU A 6 9.73 3.72 -6.11
C LEU A 6 10.15 2.45 -5.34
N PRO A 7 10.63 1.36 -5.98
CA PRO A 7 11.05 0.16 -5.25
C PRO A 7 12.13 0.44 -4.22
N ASP A 8 13.14 1.23 -4.61
CA ASP A 8 14.26 1.58 -3.73
C ASP A 8 13.80 2.40 -2.52
N SER A 9 12.82 3.29 -2.69
CA SER A 9 12.24 4.06 -1.58
C SER A 9 11.44 3.21 -0.58
N LEU A 10 11.07 1.99 -0.96
CA LEU A 10 10.23 1.08 -0.18
C LEU A 10 11.01 -0.15 0.32
N LYS A 11 12.32 -0.20 0.09
CA LYS A 11 13.15 -1.38 0.38
C LYS A 11 13.15 -1.77 1.86
N ASP A 12 12.96 -0.83 2.78
CA ASP A 12 13.02 -1.08 4.22
C ASP A 12 11.67 -1.51 4.80
N ALA A 13 10.58 -1.43 4.05
CA ALA A 13 9.27 -1.91 4.49
C ALA A 13 9.19 -3.45 4.37
N ASP A 14 8.66 -4.12 5.39
CA ASP A 14 8.45 -5.58 5.38
C ASP A 14 7.32 -5.99 4.40
N LYS A 15 6.29 -5.16 4.28
CA LYS A 15 5.14 -5.31 3.39
C LYS A 15 4.79 -3.98 2.75
N VAL A 16 4.41 -4.01 1.48
CA VAL A 16 4.04 -2.84 0.69
C VAL A 16 2.65 -3.05 0.11
N PHE A 17 1.75 -2.12 0.36
CA PHE A 17 0.41 -2.10 -0.25
C PHE A 17 0.29 -0.84 -1.12
N CYS A 18 0.07 -1.03 -2.43
CA CYS A 18 -0.05 0.06 -3.39
C CYS A 18 -1.46 0.09 -3.99
N TYR A 19 -2.15 1.22 -3.87
CA TYR A 19 -3.49 1.38 -4.46
C TYR A 19 -3.38 1.92 -5.90
N GLY A 20 -3.73 1.09 -6.88
CA GLY A 20 -3.47 1.32 -8.30
C GLY A 20 -4.62 1.95 -9.10
N GLU A 21 -5.85 1.95 -8.59
CA GLU A 21 -7.06 2.37 -9.35
C GLU A 21 -6.98 3.77 -9.95
N LYS A 22 -6.33 4.72 -9.25
CA LYS A 22 -6.25 6.13 -9.66
C LYS A 22 -4.93 6.50 -10.34
N LEU A 23 -4.06 5.53 -10.61
CA LEU A 23 -2.76 5.79 -11.22
C LEU A 23 -2.88 5.84 -12.73
N THR A 24 -2.21 6.81 -13.35
CA THR A 24 -2.07 6.89 -14.82
C THR A 24 -0.98 5.96 -15.37
N TRP A 25 -0.52 5.00 -14.56
CA TRP A 25 0.63 4.15 -14.83
C TRP A 25 0.54 2.80 -14.11
N ASN A 26 1.30 1.82 -14.60
CA ASN A 26 1.26 0.46 -14.08
C ASN A 26 2.10 0.31 -12.80
N ALA A 27 1.42 0.18 -11.66
CA ALA A 27 2.07 -0.03 -10.36
C ALA A 27 2.75 -1.40 -10.23
N GLU A 28 2.17 -2.45 -10.82
CA GLU A 28 2.75 -3.80 -10.78
C GLU A 28 4.10 -3.83 -11.51
N GLU A 29 4.18 -3.18 -12.67
CA GLU A 29 5.43 -3.06 -13.42
C GLU A 29 6.50 -2.31 -12.63
N ALA A 30 6.14 -1.17 -12.02
CA ALA A 30 7.09 -0.39 -11.24
C ALA A 30 7.58 -1.15 -9.99
N LEU A 31 6.71 -1.90 -9.33
CA LEU A 31 7.02 -2.64 -8.10
C LEU A 31 7.58 -4.05 -8.36
N ALA A 32 7.72 -4.46 -9.62
CA ALA A 32 8.26 -5.77 -9.99
C ALA A 32 9.57 -6.16 -9.25
N PRO A 33 10.52 -5.25 -8.95
CA PRO A 33 11.72 -5.59 -8.19
C PRO A 33 11.47 -6.03 -6.73
N ILE A 34 10.33 -5.67 -6.15
CA ILE A 34 9.95 -6.00 -4.76
C ILE A 34 8.58 -6.71 -4.69
N ARG A 35 8.22 -7.42 -5.78
CA ARG A 35 6.90 -8.06 -5.94
C ARG A 35 6.58 -9.11 -4.87
N ASP A 36 7.60 -9.70 -4.27
CA ASP A 36 7.52 -10.70 -3.20
C ASP A 36 6.93 -10.15 -1.91
N LYS A 37 7.05 -8.84 -1.69
CA LYS A 37 6.49 -8.14 -0.53
C LYS A 37 5.48 -7.06 -0.86
N SER A 38 5.15 -6.88 -2.14
CA SER A 38 4.19 -5.86 -2.59
C SER A 38 2.86 -6.45 -3.05
N ILE A 39 1.77 -5.81 -2.67
CA ILE A 39 0.42 -6.08 -3.17
C ILE A 39 -0.11 -4.82 -3.85
N VAL A 40 -0.56 -4.94 -5.10
CA VAL A 40 -1.26 -3.86 -5.81
C VAL A 40 -2.75 -4.15 -5.77
N GLY A 41 -3.54 -3.22 -5.24
CA GLY A 41 -5.00 -3.33 -5.15
C GLY A 41 -5.71 -2.25 -5.96
N HIS A 42 -6.87 -2.59 -6.51
CA HIS A 42 -7.67 -1.69 -7.35
C HIS A 42 -9.08 -1.45 -6.83
N ASP A 43 -9.48 -2.17 -5.79
CA ASP A 43 -10.75 -1.96 -5.08
C ASP A 43 -10.44 -1.56 -3.64
N MET A 44 -10.96 -0.41 -3.21
CA MET A 44 -10.63 0.15 -1.90
C MET A 44 -11.04 -0.77 -0.74
N LYS A 45 -12.19 -1.46 -0.86
CA LYS A 45 -12.67 -2.34 0.19
C LYS A 45 -11.74 -3.55 0.33
N ASN A 46 -11.47 -4.25 -0.76
CA ASN A 46 -10.58 -5.41 -0.77
C ASN A 46 -9.14 -5.04 -0.39
N PHE A 47 -8.69 -3.84 -0.79
CA PHE A 47 -7.37 -3.31 -0.44
C PHE A 47 -7.22 -3.12 1.07
N VAL A 48 -8.21 -2.51 1.73
CA VAL A 48 -8.22 -2.35 3.19
C VAL A 48 -8.30 -3.72 3.87
N GLU A 49 -9.15 -4.63 3.41
CA GLU A 49 -9.24 -5.97 3.98
C GLU A 49 -7.92 -6.74 3.89
N ALA A 50 -7.16 -6.58 2.82
CA ALA A 50 -5.83 -7.18 2.68
C ALA A 50 -4.83 -6.63 3.70
N ILE A 51 -4.83 -5.32 3.96
CA ILE A 51 -3.99 -4.69 4.97
C ILE A 51 -4.35 -5.21 6.37
N LEU A 52 -5.66 -5.23 6.71
CA LEU A 52 -6.13 -5.66 8.02
C LEU A 52 -5.83 -7.15 8.30
N LYS A 53 -5.81 -8.00 7.28
CA LYS A 53 -5.42 -9.41 7.41
C LYS A 53 -3.94 -9.61 7.72
N GLU A 54 -3.09 -8.71 7.22
CA GLU A 54 -1.64 -8.78 7.44
C GLU A 54 -1.23 -8.16 8.78
N ALA A 55 -1.93 -7.08 9.19
CA ALA A 55 -1.62 -6.32 10.39
C ALA A 55 -1.72 -7.15 11.68
N LYS A 56 -0.66 -7.07 12.50
CA LYS A 56 -0.54 -7.75 13.79
C LYS A 56 -0.13 -6.76 14.89
N SER A 57 -0.31 -7.18 16.13
CA SER A 57 0.20 -6.42 17.28
C SER A 57 1.72 -6.28 17.18
N GLY A 58 2.22 -5.04 17.32
CA GLY A 58 3.63 -4.71 17.14
C GLY A 58 3.98 -4.18 15.75
N ASP A 59 3.10 -4.30 14.76
CA ASP A 59 3.34 -3.76 13.42
C ASP A 59 3.19 -2.22 13.39
N HIS A 60 3.93 -1.59 12.48
CA HIS A 60 3.81 -0.18 12.18
C HIS A 60 3.20 0.02 10.78
N ILE A 61 2.02 0.64 10.72
CA ILE A 61 1.36 0.97 9.45
C ILE A 61 1.63 2.44 9.10
N LEU A 62 2.46 2.67 8.07
CA LEU A 62 2.69 3.98 7.48
C LEU A 62 1.82 4.19 6.23
N VAL A 63 0.90 5.15 6.30
CA VAL A 63 0.08 5.54 5.15
C VAL A 63 0.69 6.75 4.45
N MET A 64 0.97 6.64 3.15
CA MET A 64 1.56 7.71 2.34
C MET A 64 0.59 8.12 1.22
N SER A 65 0.13 9.37 1.23
CA SER A 65 -0.74 9.93 0.19
C SER A 65 -0.68 11.45 0.20
N ASN A 66 -0.72 12.04 -1.00
CA ASN A 66 -0.82 13.50 -1.17
C ASN A 66 -2.25 14.03 -1.05
N GLY A 67 -3.24 13.15 -0.89
CA GLY A 67 -4.66 13.50 -0.74
C GLY A 67 -5.35 12.69 0.36
N SER A 68 -6.68 12.75 0.39
CA SER A 68 -7.51 12.15 1.47
C SER A 68 -7.45 10.62 1.55
N PHE A 69 -7.04 9.95 0.47
CA PHE A 69 -6.97 8.50 0.36
C PHE A 69 -8.27 7.80 0.80
N ASN A 70 -9.43 8.38 0.43
CA ASN A 70 -10.76 7.89 0.81
C ASN A 70 -10.94 7.69 2.34
N GLY A 71 -10.20 8.43 3.18
CA GLY A 71 -10.27 8.29 4.64
C GLY A 71 -9.64 7.02 5.20
N ILE A 72 -8.74 6.37 4.45
CA ILE A 72 -8.17 5.06 4.80
C ILE A 72 -7.61 4.99 6.23
N HIS A 73 -6.99 6.06 6.72
CA HIS A 73 -6.46 6.15 8.08
C HIS A 73 -7.52 5.80 9.14
N GLN A 74 -8.71 6.38 9.02
CA GLN A 74 -9.80 6.15 9.97
C GLN A 74 -10.40 4.76 9.82
N THR A 75 -10.47 4.26 8.58
CA THR A 75 -10.95 2.90 8.28
C THR A 75 -10.02 1.85 8.89
N LEU A 76 -8.70 2.02 8.73
CA LEU A 76 -7.70 1.12 9.32
C LEU A 76 -7.76 1.16 10.85
N LEU A 77 -7.77 2.35 11.46
CA LEU A 77 -7.88 2.51 12.91
C LEU A 77 -9.11 1.79 13.49
N LYS A 78 -10.25 1.82 12.79
CA LYS A 78 -11.46 1.10 13.22
C LYS A 78 -11.36 -0.42 13.07
N GLY A 79 -10.54 -0.90 12.13
CA GLY A 79 -10.37 -2.33 11.87
C GLY A 79 -9.27 -2.99 12.71
N ILE A 80 -8.32 -2.21 13.25
CA ILE A 80 -7.25 -2.70 14.13
C ILE A 80 -7.53 -2.46 15.63
N ALA A 81 -8.57 -1.67 15.96
CA ALA A 81 -9.05 -1.48 17.32
C ALA A 81 -9.91 -2.67 17.77
#